data_AF-A0A418KRN3-F1
#
_entry.id   AF-A0A418KRN3-F1
#
_cell.length_a   1.000
_cell.length_b   1.000
_cell.length_c   1.000
_cell.angle_alpha   90.00
_cell.angle_beta   90.00
_cell.angle_gamma   90.00
#
_symmetry.space_group_name_H-M   'P 1'
#
loop_
_entity.id
_entity.type
_entity.pdbx_description
1 polymer ?
#
loop_
_entity_poly.entity_id
_entity_poly.type
_entity_poly.pdbx_seq_one_letter_code
_entity_poly.pdbx_strand_id
1 'polypeptide(L)'
;METTGPRTSDLAPSDAITTEEDGQVIEGLDVEGRIKVVNDDVVIRDVRINHVAREGGQYALHITEKADGQCPSNVVIEHIEIVGDTDVLADDAKTVYGACPFTLRNSRIYDVGSAIRITNGATIEGNYIHANYYQEGSGTHRSGIGLNGGADHVIANNTIECEGPGCSGAFVMYGDFAQVRNVLVEHNLFNTTGSYCTYAGSLDTKEFPVAENVRYIDNQFGRKYFDTCGRYGPVAGRDSDGGPGFIWENNTWADSGESVSVS
;
A
#
# COMPACT_ATOMS: atom_id res chain seq x y z
N MET A 1 10.90 0.26 15.31
CA MET A 1 9.65 -0.41 14.90
C MET A 1 9.42 -1.61 15.79
N GLU A 2 9.03 -1.38 17.04
CA GLU A 2 8.55 -2.45 17.94
C GLU A 2 7.03 -2.40 18.14
N THR A 3 6.33 -1.48 17.45
CA THR A 3 4.92 -1.15 17.70
C THR A 3 3.97 -1.52 16.55
N THR A 4 4.49 -2.05 15.45
CA THR A 4 3.70 -2.46 14.26
C THR A 4 3.58 -3.97 14.21
N GLY A 5 2.38 -4.48 13.94
CA GLY A 5 2.07 -5.91 13.94
C GLY A 5 1.20 -6.33 15.14
N PRO A 6 0.97 -7.65 15.31
CA PRO A 6 0.22 -8.20 16.43
C PRO A 6 0.81 -7.79 17.76
N ARG A 7 -0.05 -7.42 18.71
CA ARG A 7 0.34 -7.04 20.08
C ARG A 7 0.65 -8.26 20.95
N THR A 8 0.39 -9.45 20.43
CA THR A 8 0.68 -10.75 21.03
C THR A 8 1.34 -11.66 19.99
N SER A 9 2.22 -12.55 20.45
CA SER A 9 2.76 -13.64 19.62
C SER A 9 2.03 -14.96 19.82
N ASP A 10 1.10 -15.04 20.77
CA ASP A 10 0.28 -16.22 21.05
C ASP A 10 -0.93 -16.20 20.11
N LEU A 11 -0.75 -16.75 18.91
CA LEU A 11 -1.75 -16.79 17.85
C LEU A 11 -2.17 -18.24 17.60
N ALA A 12 -3.48 -18.48 17.48
CA ALA A 12 -4.02 -19.79 17.18
C ALA A 12 -4.01 -20.06 15.67
N PRO A 13 -3.57 -21.25 15.21
CA PRO A 13 -3.63 -21.59 13.79
C PRO A 13 -5.07 -21.51 13.24
N SER A 14 -5.19 -21.02 12.01
CA SER A 14 -6.46 -20.97 11.28
C SER A 14 -6.23 -21.19 9.78
N ASP A 15 -7.19 -21.86 9.15
CA ASP A 15 -7.31 -21.86 7.70
C ASP A 15 -7.77 -20.47 7.20
N ALA A 16 -7.83 -20.31 5.87
CA ALA A 16 -8.37 -19.12 5.22
C ALA A 16 -9.80 -18.80 5.66
N ILE A 17 -10.11 -17.51 5.78
CA ILE A 17 -11.38 -17.00 6.29
C ILE A 17 -12.06 -16.15 5.23
N THR A 18 -13.38 -16.30 5.11
CA THR A 18 -14.26 -15.29 4.50
C THR A 18 -15.20 -14.81 5.58
N THR A 19 -15.42 -13.51 5.68
CA THR A 19 -16.39 -12.98 6.65
C THR A 19 -17.79 -13.50 6.33
N GLU A 20 -18.57 -13.78 7.36
CA GLU A 20 -19.88 -14.43 7.25
C GLU A 20 -21.02 -13.51 7.72
N GLU A 21 -20.73 -12.54 8.59
CA GLU A 21 -21.72 -11.64 9.17
C GLU A 21 -21.16 -10.24 9.42
N ASP A 22 -22.06 -9.25 9.48
CA ASP A 22 -21.71 -7.88 9.81
C ASP A 22 -21.29 -7.77 11.28
N GLY A 23 -20.30 -6.93 11.57
CA GLY A 23 -19.75 -6.78 12.93
C GLY A 23 -18.80 -7.90 13.34
N GLN A 24 -18.45 -8.83 12.45
CA GLN A 24 -17.56 -9.94 12.76
C GLN A 24 -16.17 -9.44 13.19
N VAL A 25 -15.65 -10.03 14.27
CA VAL A 25 -14.29 -9.78 14.76
C VAL A 25 -13.42 -11.01 14.50
N ILE A 26 -12.31 -10.82 13.77
CA ILE A 26 -11.28 -11.83 13.55
C ILE A 26 -10.04 -11.41 14.36
N GLU A 27 -9.69 -12.20 15.37
CA GLU A 27 -8.65 -11.82 16.34
C GLU A 27 -7.84 -13.02 16.84
N GLY A 28 -6.54 -12.81 17.06
CA GLY A 28 -5.67 -13.78 17.71
C GLY A 28 -5.33 -15.01 16.87
N LEU A 29 -5.31 -14.86 15.54
CA LEU A 29 -5.13 -15.98 14.62
C LEU A 29 -3.81 -15.90 13.83
N ASP A 30 -3.22 -17.05 13.56
CA ASP A 30 -2.17 -17.27 12.56
C ASP A 30 -2.81 -17.97 11.35
N VAL A 31 -3.14 -17.18 10.34
CA VAL A 31 -3.94 -17.60 9.18
C VAL A 31 -3.03 -18.05 8.04
N GLU A 32 -3.18 -19.29 7.60
CA GLU A 32 -2.60 -19.75 6.34
C GLU A 32 -3.51 -19.40 5.17
N GLY A 33 -3.00 -18.59 4.22
CA GLY A 33 -3.71 -18.24 3.00
C GLY A 33 -4.32 -16.84 3.01
N ARG A 34 -5.65 -16.73 3.11
CA ARG A 34 -6.38 -15.48 2.84
C ARG A 34 -7.44 -15.16 3.89
N ILE A 35 -7.59 -13.87 4.19
CA ILE A 35 -8.83 -13.31 4.74
C ILE A 35 -9.55 -12.49 3.67
N LYS A 36 -10.81 -12.85 3.38
CA LYS A 36 -11.69 -12.12 2.45
C LYS A 36 -12.80 -11.43 3.24
N VAL A 37 -12.95 -10.12 3.06
CA VAL A 37 -13.94 -9.29 3.73
C VAL A 37 -15.04 -8.90 2.75
N VAL A 38 -16.28 -9.28 3.07
CA VAL A 38 -17.52 -9.03 2.30
C VAL A 38 -18.71 -8.67 3.21
N ASN A 39 -18.45 -8.21 4.43
CA ASN A 39 -19.46 -7.82 5.41
C ASN A 39 -19.14 -6.44 6.00
N ASP A 40 -20.17 -5.75 6.50
CA ASP A 40 -20.02 -4.45 7.15
C ASP A 40 -19.43 -4.57 8.55
N ASP A 41 -18.86 -3.48 9.07
CA ASP A 41 -18.43 -3.32 10.46
C ASP A 41 -17.42 -4.39 10.94
N VAL A 42 -16.69 -5.01 10.01
CA VAL A 42 -15.71 -6.06 10.30
C VAL A 42 -14.45 -5.46 10.94
N VAL A 43 -13.97 -6.12 12.00
CA VAL A 43 -12.68 -5.81 12.63
C VAL A 43 -11.74 -7.00 12.50
N ILE A 44 -10.54 -6.77 11.97
CA ILE A 44 -9.45 -7.75 11.96
C ILE A 44 -8.32 -7.19 12.79
N ARG A 45 -7.90 -7.88 13.86
CA ARG A 45 -6.84 -7.38 14.73
C ARG A 45 -6.01 -8.44 15.41
N ASP A 46 -4.74 -8.15 15.67
CA ASP A 46 -3.81 -9.12 16.27
C ASP A 46 -3.79 -10.45 15.52
N VAL A 47 -3.63 -10.37 14.20
CA VAL A 47 -3.61 -11.51 13.27
C VAL A 47 -2.29 -11.54 12.53
N ARG A 48 -1.72 -12.73 12.36
CA ARG A 48 -0.70 -13.00 11.35
C ARG A 48 -1.36 -13.67 10.15
N ILE A 49 -0.99 -13.27 8.93
CA ILE A 49 -1.37 -13.96 7.70
C ILE A 49 -0.09 -14.41 6.99
N ASN A 50 0.06 -15.72 6.80
CA ASN A 50 1.10 -16.29 5.96
C ASN A 50 0.61 -16.28 4.52
N HIS A 51 1.15 -15.36 3.73
CA HIS A 51 0.73 -15.13 2.37
C HIS A 51 1.35 -16.15 1.40
N VAL A 52 0.51 -17.11 1.00
CA VAL A 52 0.83 -18.12 0.01
C VAL A 52 0.06 -17.79 -1.28
N ALA A 53 0.79 -17.56 -2.37
CA ALA A 53 0.21 -17.33 -3.71
C ALA A 53 1.15 -17.82 -4.80
N ARG A 54 0.68 -18.65 -5.73
CA ARG A 54 1.44 -19.18 -6.87
C ARG A 54 1.24 -18.40 -8.17
N GLU A 55 0.27 -17.48 -8.18
CA GLU A 55 -0.05 -16.62 -9.30
C GLU A 55 -0.75 -15.33 -8.84
N GLY A 56 -0.77 -14.32 -9.71
CA GLY A 56 -1.54 -13.09 -9.50
C GLY A 56 -3.03 -13.34 -9.21
N GLY A 57 -3.63 -12.46 -8.42
CA GLY A 57 -5.05 -12.56 -8.01
C GLY A 57 -5.28 -13.40 -6.74
N GLN A 58 -4.23 -14.06 -6.24
CA GLN A 58 -4.24 -14.67 -4.93
C GLN A 58 -3.73 -13.66 -3.90
N TYR A 59 -4.64 -13.06 -3.14
CA TYR A 59 -4.32 -12.06 -2.11
C TYR A 59 -4.27 -12.69 -0.72
N ALA A 60 -3.49 -12.10 0.20
CA ALA A 60 -3.53 -12.44 1.63
C ALA A 60 -4.73 -11.77 2.32
N LEU A 61 -5.02 -10.52 1.92
CA LEU A 61 -6.16 -9.76 2.42
C LEU A 61 -6.93 -9.16 1.24
N HIS A 62 -8.22 -9.45 1.16
CA HIS A 62 -9.08 -9.02 0.05
C HIS A 62 -10.36 -8.36 0.57
N ILE A 63 -10.47 -7.04 0.40
CA ILE A 63 -11.66 -6.26 0.75
C ILE A 63 -12.39 -5.98 -0.56
N THR A 64 -13.57 -6.58 -0.73
CA THR A 64 -14.28 -6.59 -2.01
C THR A 64 -15.78 -6.45 -1.82
N GLU A 65 -16.46 -6.12 -2.92
CA GLU A 65 -17.91 -6.02 -2.99
C GLU A 65 -18.62 -7.26 -2.45
N LYS A 66 -19.74 -7.00 -1.79
CA LYS A 66 -20.73 -7.99 -1.37
C LYS A 66 -21.39 -8.62 -2.59
N ALA A 67 -22.19 -9.66 -2.37
CA ALA A 67 -22.93 -10.33 -3.45
C ALA A 67 -23.90 -9.41 -4.21
N ASP A 68 -24.34 -8.30 -3.60
CA ASP A 68 -25.22 -7.31 -4.22
C ASP A 68 -24.47 -6.20 -4.99
N GLY A 69 -23.13 -6.27 -5.06
CA GLY A 69 -22.27 -5.30 -5.73
C GLY A 69 -21.94 -4.06 -4.89
N GLN A 70 -22.43 -3.96 -3.65
CA GLN A 70 -22.07 -2.85 -2.76
C GLN A 70 -20.76 -3.15 -2.03
N CYS A 71 -19.97 -2.12 -1.75
CA CYS A 71 -18.81 -2.27 -0.88
C CYS A 71 -19.21 -2.47 0.58
N PRO A 72 -18.47 -3.30 1.35
CA PRO A 72 -18.56 -3.29 2.80
C PRO A 72 -18.15 -1.92 3.35
N SER A 73 -18.81 -1.52 4.42
CA SER A 73 -18.57 -0.28 5.15
C SER A 73 -17.89 -0.54 6.49
N ASN A 74 -17.17 0.45 7.01
CA ASN A 74 -16.53 0.43 8.33
C ASN A 74 -15.59 -0.77 8.58
N VAL A 75 -14.90 -1.26 7.53
CA VAL A 75 -13.88 -2.31 7.68
C VAL A 75 -12.62 -1.71 8.32
N VAL A 76 -12.23 -2.25 9.48
CA VAL A 76 -11.03 -1.84 10.22
C VAL A 76 -10.09 -3.02 10.37
N ILE A 77 -8.86 -2.85 9.90
CA ILE A 77 -7.77 -3.81 10.05
C ILE A 77 -6.65 -3.13 10.84
N GLU A 78 -6.24 -3.71 11.96
CA GLU A 78 -5.25 -3.09 12.82
C GLU A 78 -4.33 -4.09 13.51
N HIS A 79 -3.07 -3.70 13.77
CA HIS A 79 -2.15 -4.57 14.49
C HIS A 79 -2.02 -5.96 13.85
N ILE A 80 -1.96 -6.03 12.52
CA ILE A 80 -1.76 -7.29 11.80
C ILE A 80 -0.35 -7.41 11.25
N GLU A 81 0.10 -8.63 11.04
CA GLU A 81 1.32 -8.97 10.32
C GLU A 81 0.94 -9.77 9.06
N ILE A 82 1.45 -9.37 7.91
CA ILE A 82 1.39 -10.20 6.70
C ILE A 82 2.82 -10.45 6.25
N VAL A 83 3.18 -11.72 6.11
CA VAL A 83 4.49 -12.17 5.66
C VAL A 83 4.33 -13.08 4.46
N GLY A 84 5.15 -12.89 3.43
CA GLY A 84 5.15 -13.76 2.25
C GLY A 84 5.88 -15.07 2.50
N ASP A 85 5.30 -16.18 2.05
CA ASP A 85 6.01 -17.46 1.95
C ASP A 85 6.86 -17.47 0.67
N THR A 86 8.11 -17.04 0.79
CA THR A 86 9.01 -16.86 -0.36
C THR A 86 9.36 -18.15 -1.10
N ASP A 87 9.07 -19.33 -0.53
CA ASP A 87 9.29 -20.61 -1.22
C ASP A 87 8.22 -20.88 -2.30
N VAL A 88 7.06 -20.23 -2.19
CA VAL A 88 5.92 -20.46 -3.09
C VAL A 88 5.30 -19.18 -3.64
N LEU A 89 5.65 -18.00 -3.10
CA LEU A 89 5.07 -16.72 -3.46
C LEU A 89 5.42 -16.33 -4.91
N ALA A 90 4.42 -15.94 -5.68
CA ALA A 90 4.57 -15.24 -6.94
C ALA A 90 4.77 -13.74 -6.68
N ASP A 91 5.78 -13.14 -7.30
CA ASP A 91 6.12 -11.74 -7.04
C ASP A 91 5.13 -10.73 -7.64
N ASP A 92 4.22 -11.20 -8.51
CA ASP A 92 3.11 -10.44 -9.09
C ASP A 92 1.82 -10.52 -8.25
N ALA A 93 1.79 -11.41 -7.25
CA ALA A 93 0.73 -11.49 -6.27
C ALA A 93 0.74 -10.23 -5.40
N LYS A 94 -0.41 -9.56 -5.36
CA LYS A 94 -0.63 -8.41 -4.48
C LYS A 94 -0.96 -8.94 -3.10
N THR A 95 -0.34 -8.42 -2.05
CA THR A 95 -0.59 -8.94 -0.70
C THR A 95 -1.94 -8.49 -0.18
N VAL A 96 -2.21 -7.19 -0.25
CA VAL A 96 -3.49 -6.58 0.11
C VAL A 96 -4.13 -6.02 -1.15
N TYR A 97 -5.38 -6.42 -1.42
CA TYR A 97 -6.21 -5.80 -2.44
C TYR A 97 -7.50 -5.25 -1.83
N GLY A 98 -7.61 -3.93 -1.81
CA GLY A 98 -8.81 -3.20 -1.43
C GLY A 98 -9.52 -2.66 -2.66
N ALA A 99 -10.41 -3.47 -3.25
CA ALA A 99 -11.36 -3.00 -4.24
C ALA A 99 -12.38 -2.02 -3.62
N CYS A 100 -12.64 -2.20 -2.33
CA CYS A 100 -13.53 -1.38 -1.51
C CYS A 100 -12.79 -0.60 -0.42
N PRO A 101 -13.41 0.45 0.16
CA PRO A 101 -12.85 1.23 1.26
C PRO A 101 -12.53 0.40 2.50
N PHE A 102 -11.44 0.73 3.17
CA PHE A 102 -11.02 0.12 4.45
C PHE A 102 -10.02 1.02 5.17
N THR A 103 -9.85 0.78 6.47
CA THR A 103 -8.72 1.29 7.25
C THR A 103 -7.73 0.18 7.54
N LEU A 104 -6.44 0.40 7.27
CA LEU A 104 -5.33 -0.45 7.72
C LEU A 104 -4.37 0.38 8.57
N ARG A 105 -4.18 -0.02 9.83
CA ARG A 105 -3.32 0.74 10.74
C ARG A 105 -2.41 -0.09 11.64
N ASN A 106 -1.32 0.52 12.09
CA ASN A 106 -0.38 -0.07 13.06
C ASN A 106 0.10 -1.49 12.70
N SER A 107 0.17 -1.79 11.40
CA SER A 107 0.39 -3.14 10.87
C SER A 107 1.74 -3.26 10.18
N ARG A 108 2.17 -4.51 9.95
CA ARG A 108 3.42 -4.84 9.29
C ARG A 108 3.18 -5.73 8.07
N ILE A 109 3.78 -5.39 6.93
CA ILE A 109 3.73 -6.20 5.71
C ILE A 109 5.15 -6.34 5.16
N TYR A 110 5.66 -7.55 4.97
CA TYR A 110 7.03 -7.78 4.48
C TYR A 110 7.21 -9.12 3.78
N ASP A 111 8.36 -9.29 3.13
CA ASP A 111 8.74 -10.46 2.31
C ASP A 111 7.72 -10.73 1.19
N VAL A 112 7.18 -9.66 0.62
CA VAL A 112 6.12 -9.71 -0.40
C VAL A 112 6.51 -9.02 -1.70
N GLY A 113 5.85 -9.43 -2.79
CA GLY A 113 6.01 -8.89 -4.15
C GLY A 113 5.54 -7.44 -4.28
N SER A 114 4.25 -7.25 -4.56
CA SER A 114 3.57 -5.95 -4.43
C SER A 114 2.75 -5.93 -3.16
N ALA A 115 2.99 -4.98 -2.25
CA ALA A 115 2.35 -5.05 -0.93
C ALA A 115 0.88 -4.62 -0.97
N ILE A 116 0.56 -3.36 -1.26
CA ILE A 116 -0.83 -2.87 -1.17
C ILE A 116 -1.33 -2.32 -2.49
N ARG A 117 -2.54 -2.76 -2.87
CA ARG A 117 -3.31 -2.25 -3.99
C ARG A 117 -4.64 -1.68 -3.50
N ILE A 118 -4.91 -0.41 -3.79
CA ILE A 118 -6.14 0.28 -3.39
C ILE A 118 -6.88 0.89 -4.59
N THR A 119 -8.20 1.04 -4.45
CA THR A 119 -9.07 1.63 -5.49
C THR A 119 -9.80 2.89 -5.03
N ASN A 120 -10.59 2.87 -3.95
CA ASN A 120 -11.26 4.08 -3.43
C ASN A 120 -11.35 4.04 -1.89
N GLY A 121 -11.28 5.19 -1.23
CA GLY A 121 -11.66 5.33 0.18
C GLY A 121 -10.74 4.66 1.21
N ALA A 122 -9.52 4.28 0.82
CA ALA A 122 -8.59 3.60 1.72
C ALA A 122 -7.84 4.57 2.66
N THR A 123 -7.79 4.23 3.94
CA THR A 123 -6.93 4.89 4.94
C THR A 123 -5.83 3.92 5.36
N ILE A 124 -4.57 4.25 5.06
CA ILE A 124 -3.39 3.44 5.38
C ILE A 124 -2.53 4.26 6.34
N GLU A 125 -2.50 3.89 7.62
CA GLU A 125 -1.92 4.72 8.68
C GLU A 125 -0.94 3.98 9.61
N GLY A 126 0.24 4.54 9.88
CA GLY A 126 1.09 4.04 10.96
C GLY A 126 1.68 2.65 10.70
N ASN A 127 1.79 2.24 9.44
CA ASN A 127 2.23 0.89 9.06
C ASN A 127 3.72 0.84 8.71
N TYR A 128 4.30 -0.35 8.83
CA TYR A 128 5.58 -0.69 8.18
C TYR A 128 5.31 -1.62 6.99
N ILE A 129 5.64 -1.16 5.79
CA ILE A 129 5.38 -1.88 4.53
C ILE A 129 6.71 -2.05 3.80
N HIS A 130 7.14 -3.29 3.57
CA HIS A 130 8.39 -3.62 2.89
C HIS A 130 8.15 -4.65 1.79
N ALA A 131 8.03 -4.17 0.56
CA ALA A 131 7.88 -5.01 -0.63
C ALA A 131 9.26 -5.41 -1.18
N ASN A 132 9.87 -6.44 -0.59
CA ASN A 132 11.25 -6.86 -0.86
C ASN A 132 11.40 -8.24 -1.50
N TYR A 133 10.31 -8.98 -1.73
CA TYR A 133 10.37 -10.24 -2.45
C TYR A 133 10.23 -10.03 -3.96
N TYR A 134 11.05 -10.74 -4.73
CA TYR A 134 11.01 -10.75 -6.19
C TYR A 134 11.60 -12.05 -6.74
N GLN A 135 11.15 -12.44 -7.93
CA GLN A 135 11.75 -13.53 -8.67
C GLN A 135 12.71 -12.98 -9.73
N GLU A 136 13.92 -13.52 -9.79
CA GLU A 136 14.93 -13.04 -10.74
C GLU A 136 14.44 -13.23 -12.20
N GLY A 137 14.55 -12.17 -12.99
CA GLY A 137 14.16 -12.19 -14.41
C GLY A 137 12.65 -12.19 -14.68
N SER A 138 11.79 -12.08 -13.66
CA SER A 138 10.33 -12.06 -13.84
C SER A 138 9.85 -10.86 -14.66
N GLY A 139 10.55 -9.73 -14.55
CA GLY A 139 10.11 -8.45 -15.11
C GLY A 139 8.85 -7.90 -14.44
N THR A 140 8.43 -8.47 -13.30
CA THR A 140 7.22 -8.09 -12.59
C THR A 140 7.29 -6.64 -12.13
N HIS A 141 6.22 -5.89 -12.40
CA HIS A 141 6.08 -4.51 -11.97
C HIS A 141 5.49 -4.44 -10.57
N ARG A 142 6.24 -3.86 -9.62
CA ARG A 142 5.93 -3.87 -8.18
C ARG A 142 5.91 -2.47 -7.58
N SER A 143 5.31 -2.37 -6.41
CA SER A 143 5.24 -1.16 -5.58
C SER A 143 4.99 -1.52 -4.13
N GLY A 144 5.39 -0.64 -3.20
CA GLY A 144 4.96 -0.74 -1.80
C GLY A 144 3.44 -0.53 -1.69
N ILE A 145 2.96 0.63 -2.14
CA ILE A 145 1.53 0.93 -2.29
C ILE A 145 1.28 1.41 -3.71
N GLY A 146 0.20 0.97 -4.34
CA GLY A 146 -0.17 1.41 -5.68
C GLY A 146 -1.68 1.56 -5.92
N LEU A 147 -2.07 2.56 -6.71
CA LEU A 147 -3.42 2.74 -7.27
C LEU A 147 -3.36 3.04 -8.78
N ASN A 148 -4.39 2.62 -9.53
CA ASN A 148 -4.50 2.93 -10.98
C ASN A 148 -5.79 3.71 -11.27
N GLY A 149 -5.97 4.82 -10.55
CA GLY A 149 -7.18 5.63 -10.55
C GLY A 149 -7.98 5.44 -9.26
N GLY A 150 -8.96 6.31 -9.06
CA GLY A 150 -9.82 6.33 -7.88
C GLY A 150 -9.50 7.48 -6.93
N ALA A 151 -10.19 7.53 -5.80
CA ALA A 151 -10.23 8.72 -4.98
C ALA A 151 -10.35 8.49 -3.47
N ASP A 152 -10.17 9.58 -2.73
CA ASP A 152 -10.48 9.72 -1.31
C ASP A 152 -9.58 8.85 -0.42
N HIS A 153 -8.26 8.95 -0.64
CA HIS A 153 -7.25 8.17 0.06
C HIS A 153 -6.50 8.99 1.10
N VAL A 154 -6.15 8.34 2.21
CA VAL A 154 -5.23 8.86 3.22
C VAL A 154 -4.09 7.87 3.40
N ILE A 155 -2.87 8.33 3.15
CA ILE A 155 -1.63 7.59 3.36
C ILE A 155 -0.83 8.38 4.39
N ALA A 156 -0.86 7.97 5.65
CA ALA A 156 -0.32 8.77 6.74
C ALA A 156 0.61 8.00 7.68
N ASN A 157 1.68 8.63 8.17
CA ASN A 157 2.51 8.09 9.25
C ASN A 157 3.14 6.70 8.95
N ASN A 158 3.25 6.29 7.69
CA ASN A 158 3.79 4.97 7.35
C ASN A 158 5.30 5.03 7.09
N THR A 159 5.99 3.90 7.25
CA THR A 159 7.26 3.65 6.57
C THR A 159 7.01 2.68 5.43
N ILE A 160 7.30 3.11 4.20
CA ILE A 160 6.99 2.38 2.98
C ILE A 160 8.25 2.16 2.17
N GLU A 161 8.57 0.90 1.94
CA GLU A 161 9.75 0.45 1.23
C GLU A 161 9.37 -0.47 0.06
N CYS A 162 9.91 -0.21 -1.12
CA CYS A 162 9.89 -1.16 -2.25
C CYS A 162 11.32 -1.43 -2.69
N GLU A 163 11.77 -2.67 -2.51
CA GLU A 163 13.14 -3.10 -2.74
C GLU A 163 13.22 -4.19 -3.80
N GLY A 164 14.31 -4.15 -4.58
CA GLY A 164 14.64 -5.12 -5.61
C GLY A 164 14.21 -4.70 -7.02
N PRO A 165 14.51 -5.55 -8.03
CA PRO A 165 14.09 -5.36 -9.41
C PRO A 165 12.57 -5.23 -9.55
N GLY A 166 12.12 -4.47 -10.55
CA GLY A 166 10.70 -4.30 -10.85
C GLY A 166 9.94 -3.31 -9.96
N CYS A 167 10.55 -2.82 -8.87
CA CYS A 167 9.97 -1.73 -8.09
C CYS A 167 9.85 -0.45 -8.94
N SER A 168 8.66 0.12 -8.93
CA SER A 168 8.35 1.39 -9.58
C SER A 168 8.64 2.55 -8.64
N GLY A 169 8.17 2.40 -7.40
CA GLY A 169 8.36 3.31 -6.29
C GLY A 169 7.76 2.76 -5.01
N ALA A 170 7.97 3.48 -3.91
CA ALA A 170 7.38 3.16 -2.61
C ALA A 170 5.86 3.39 -2.63
N PHE A 171 5.41 4.51 -3.22
CA PHE A 171 3.99 4.79 -3.43
C PHE A 171 3.74 5.30 -4.85
N VAL A 172 2.84 4.65 -5.60
CA VAL A 172 2.58 4.99 -7.00
C VAL A 172 1.11 5.24 -7.29
N MET A 173 0.84 6.30 -8.04
CA MET A 173 -0.49 6.67 -8.53
C MET A 173 -0.44 6.79 -10.04
N TYR A 174 -1.32 6.06 -10.72
CA TYR A 174 -1.45 6.08 -12.17
C TYR A 174 -2.91 6.27 -12.58
N GLY A 175 -3.24 7.23 -13.46
CA GLY A 175 -4.61 7.38 -13.95
C GLY A 175 -4.97 6.40 -15.07
N ASP A 176 -4.77 5.08 -14.90
CA ASP A 176 -5.06 4.13 -15.99
C ASP A 176 -6.56 3.84 -16.15
N PHE A 177 -7.32 3.68 -15.06
CA PHE A 177 -8.73 3.26 -15.13
C PHE A 177 -9.73 4.32 -14.67
N ALA A 178 -9.26 5.32 -13.93
CA ALA A 178 -10.02 6.46 -13.49
C ALA A 178 -9.07 7.61 -13.14
N GLN A 179 -9.61 8.82 -13.04
CA GLN A 179 -8.87 9.95 -12.51
C GLN A 179 -8.44 9.71 -11.06
N VAL A 180 -7.21 10.07 -10.72
CA VAL A 180 -6.70 10.09 -9.33
C VAL A 180 -7.18 11.38 -8.67
N ARG A 181 -7.95 11.30 -7.57
CA ARG A 181 -8.48 12.49 -6.90
C ARG A 181 -8.44 12.42 -5.38
N ASN A 182 -8.23 13.56 -4.72
CA ASN A 182 -8.31 13.71 -3.27
C ASN A 182 -7.47 12.67 -2.51
N VAL A 183 -6.14 12.75 -2.67
CA VAL A 183 -5.20 11.88 -1.98
C VAL A 183 -4.35 12.70 -1.02
N LEU A 184 -4.44 12.41 0.27
CA LEU A 184 -3.55 12.95 1.30
C LEU A 184 -2.39 11.98 1.53
N VAL A 185 -1.17 12.49 1.37
CA VAL A 185 0.09 11.80 1.66
C VAL A 185 0.84 12.59 2.70
N GLU A 186 0.83 12.11 3.94
CA GLU A 186 1.28 12.91 5.07
C GLU A 186 2.21 12.14 6.03
N HIS A 187 3.29 12.76 6.49
CA HIS A 187 4.14 12.20 7.57
C HIS A 187 4.71 10.80 7.28
N ASN A 188 4.82 10.38 6.01
CA ASN A 188 5.37 9.06 5.67
C ASN A 188 6.89 9.13 5.49
N LEU A 189 7.57 8.01 5.73
CA LEU A 189 8.94 7.76 5.29
C LEU A 189 8.94 6.84 4.07
N PHE A 190 9.53 7.28 2.97
CA PHE A 190 9.62 6.50 1.73
C PHE A 190 11.05 6.08 1.42
N ASN A 191 11.24 4.81 1.02
CA ASN A 191 12.49 4.32 0.43
C ASN A 191 12.20 3.40 -0.75
N THR A 192 13.01 3.45 -1.81
CA THR A 192 12.84 2.48 -2.89
C THR A 192 14.10 2.27 -3.74
N THR A 193 14.20 1.08 -4.35
CA THR A 193 15.11 0.82 -5.47
C THR A 193 14.51 1.19 -6.84
N GLY A 194 13.28 1.70 -6.86
CA GLY A 194 12.54 2.05 -8.08
C GLY A 194 13.01 3.32 -8.78
N SER A 195 12.36 3.60 -9.91
CA SER A 195 12.67 4.75 -10.77
C SER A 195 12.50 6.08 -10.02
N TYR A 196 11.39 6.27 -9.32
CA TYR A 196 11.14 7.44 -8.48
C TYR A 196 10.64 6.99 -7.11
N CYS A 197 10.86 7.78 -6.07
CA CYS A 197 10.38 7.44 -4.73
C CYS A 197 8.85 7.31 -4.72
N THR A 198 8.17 8.28 -5.36
CA THR A 198 6.73 8.26 -5.55
C THR A 198 6.29 8.70 -6.95
N TYR A 199 5.06 8.38 -7.33
CA TYR A 199 4.38 8.94 -8.50
C TYR A 199 3.10 9.66 -8.05
N ALA A 200 2.97 10.94 -8.41
CA ALA A 200 1.93 11.84 -7.91
C ALA A 200 0.59 11.80 -8.68
N GLY A 201 0.48 10.99 -9.73
CA GLY A 201 -0.79 10.72 -10.42
C GLY A 201 -1.03 11.48 -11.72
N SER A 202 -0.29 12.55 -12.00
CA SER A 202 -0.44 13.35 -13.23
C SER A 202 0.62 12.97 -14.26
N LEU A 203 0.24 12.17 -15.26
CA LEU A 203 1.12 11.61 -16.28
C LEU A 203 0.44 11.66 -17.65
N ASP A 204 1.01 12.40 -18.62
CA ASP A 204 0.43 12.60 -19.96
C ASP A 204 0.25 11.29 -20.75
N THR A 205 0.98 10.24 -20.35
CA THR A 205 0.93 8.92 -20.97
C THR A 205 -0.24 8.05 -20.49
N LYS A 206 -1.03 8.52 -19.53
CA LYS A 206 -2.15 7.79 -18.92
C LYS A 206 -3.50 8.21 -19.51
N GLU A 207 -4.49 7.32 -19.43
CA GLU A 207 -5.84 7.55 -19.97
C GLU A 207 -6.55 8.72 -19.24
N PHE A 208 -6.33 8.83 -17.93
CA PHE A 208 -6.76 9.95 -17.10
C PHE A 208 -5.52 10.72 -16.60
N PRO A 209 -4.95 11.60 -17.44
CA PRO A 209 -3.57 12.09 -17.26
C PRO A 209 -3.40 13.15 -16.17
N VAL A 210 -4.50 13.72 -15.64
CA VAL A 210 -4.44 14.82 -14.67
C VAL A 210 -5.10 14.41 -13.37
N ALA A 211 -4.31 14.33 -12.30
CA ALA A 211 -4.80 14.15 -10.94
C ALA A 211 -5.38 15.47 -10.37
N GLU A 212 -6.19 15.36 -9.33
CA GLU A 212 -6.80 16.50 -8.64
C GLU A 212 -6.65 16.38 -7.13
N ASN A 213 -6.28 17.47 -6.46
CA ASN A 213 -6.21 17.56 -5.01
C ASN A 213 -5.32 16.48 -4.37
N VAL A 214 -4.14 16.23 -4.97
CA VAL A 214 -3.10 15.36 -4.42
C VAL A 214 -2.16 16.19 -3.56
N ARG A 215 -1.99 15.82 -2.29
CA ARG A 215 -1.29 16.66 -1.29
C ARG A 215 -0.21 15.85 -0.59
N TYR A 216 1.04 16.22 -0.80
CA TYR A 216 2.23 15.69 -0.12
C TYR A 216 2.70 16.69 0.94
N ILE A 217 2.49 16.36 2.21
CA ILE A 217 2.75 17.26 3.34
C ILE A 217 3.61 16.55 4.38
N ASP A 218 4.68 17.22 4.84
CA ASP A 218 5.52 16.75 5.97
C ASP A 218 6.07 15.32 5.83
N ASN A 219 6.28 14.82 4.60
CA ASN A 219 6.86 13.49 4.38
C ASN A 219 8.39 13.53 4.41
N GLN A 220 8.97 12.38 4.72
CA GLN A 220 10.40 12.12 4.66
C GLN A 220 10.76 11.22 3.47
N PHE A 221 11.74 11.64 2.70
CA PHE A 221 12.31 10.87 1.59
C PHE A 221 13.66 10.32 2.04
N GLY A 222 13.78 9.00 2.13
CA GLY A 222 14.99 8.36 2.58
C GLY A 222 15.97 8.14 1.44
N ARG A 223 17.27 8.20 1.75
CA ARG A 223 18.37 7.93 0.80
C ARG A 223 18.98 6.55 1.01
N LYS A 224 18.18 5.59 1.48
CA LYS A 224 18.64 4.22 1.81
C LYS A 224 19.26 3.50 0.61
N TYR A 225 18.72 3.72 -0.59
CA TYR A 225 19.16 3.03 -1.82
C TYR A 225 19.78 3.97 -2.86
N PHE A 226 19.32 5.22 -2.95
CA PHE A 226 19.86 6.24 -3.84
C PHE A 226 19.85 7.61 -3.17
N ASP A 227 20.78 8.50 -3.56
CA ASP A 227 20.88 9.88 -3.05
C ASP A 227 19.63 10.74 -3.33
N THR A 228 18.79 10.29 -4.28
CA THR A 228 17.55 10.96 -4.70
C THR A 228 16.28 10.23 -4.23
N CYS A 229 16.40 9.37 -3.22
CA CYS A 229 15.44 8.32 -2.85
C CYS A 229 15.21 7.28 -3.94
N GLY A 230 14.49 7.64 -5.02
CA GLY A 230 14.39 6.80 -6.22
C GLY A 230 15.58 7.06 -7.13
N ARG A 231 15.80 6.20 -8.13
CA ARG A 231 16.92 6.32 -9.08
C ARG A 231 17.00 7.67 -9.80
N TYR A 232 15.85 8.27 -10.10
CA TYR A 232 15.74 9.50 -10.88
C TYR A 232 15.19 10.69 -10.08
N GLY A 233 14.70 10.47 -8.85
CA GLY A 233 14.14 11.54 -8.06
C GLY A 233 13.17 11.11 -6.97
N PRO A 234 12.78 12.07 -6.11
CA PRO A 234 11.81 11.85 -5.04
C PRO A 234 10.39 11.68 -5.59
N VAL A 235 10.04 12.33 -6.69
CA VAL A 235 8.67 12.26 -7.24
C VAL A 235 8.68 12.40 -8.75
N ALA A 236 7.80 11.65 -9.41
CA ALA A 236 7.39 11.86 -10.79
C ALA A 236 5.86 11.93 -10.88
N GLY A 237 5.31 11.96 -12.09
CA GLY A 237 3.86 12.05 -12.28
C GLY A 237 3.30 13.38 -11.81
N ARG A 238 4.01 14.44 -12.21
CA ARG A 238 3.70 15.85 -11.94
C ARG A 238 3.48 16.64 -13.23
N ASP A 239 3.14 15.97 -14.32
CA ASP A 239 2.77 16.65 -15.57
C ASP A 239 1.60 17.59 -15.30
N SER A 240 1.49 18.69 -16.05
CA SER A 240 0.54 19.77 -15.74
C SER A 240 0.66 20.32 -14.31
N ASP A 241 1.90 20.49 -13.83
CA ASP A 241 2.24 20.98 -12.48
C ASP A 241 1.61 20.15 -11.34
N GLY A 242 1.39 18.85 -11.57
CA GLY A 242 0.73 17.94 -10.62
C GLY A 242 -0.79 17.97 -10.68
N GLY A 243 -1.38 18.90 -11.43
CA GLY A 243 -2.81 19.08 -11.59
C GLY A 243 -3.44 20.03 -10.55
N PRO A 244 -4.73 20.35 -10.68
CA PRO A 244 -5.40 21.31 -9.81
C PRO A 244 -5.38 20.87 -8.35
N GLY A 245 -5.01 21.78 -7.45
CA GLY A 245 -4.95 21.50 -6.01
C GLY A 245 -3.78 20.60 -5.59
N PHE A 246 -2.77 20.41 -6.45
CA PHE A 246 -1.54 19.75 -6.04
C PHE A 246 -0.81 20.56 -4.96
N ILE A 247 -0.41 19.90 -3.88
CA ILE A 247 0.36 20.51 -2.79
C ILE A 247 1.61 19.68 -2.56
N TRP A 248 2.75 20.36 -2.47
CA TRP A 248 4.01 19.82 -1.98
C TRP A 248 4.57 20.76 -0.93
N GLU A 249 4.44 20.38 0.33
CA GLU A 249 4.76 21.25 1.46
C GLU A 249 5.59 20.50 2.51
N ASN A 250 6.64 21.14 3.01
CA ASN A 250 7.48 20.67 4.13
C ASN A 250 8.02 19.23 4.01
N ASN A 251 8.11 18.69 2.80
CA ASN A 251 8.74 17.40 2.56
C ASN A 251 10.27 17.53 2.73
N THR A 252 10.90 16.60 3.44
CA THR A 252 12.31 16.67 3.82
C THR A 252 13.07 15.37 3.52
N TRP A 253 14.40 15.47 3.41
CA TRP A 253 15.26 14.30 3.37
C TRP A 253 15.40 13.70 4.77
N ALA A 254 15.18 12.40 4.91
CA ALA A 254 15.11 11.73 6.21
C ALA A 254 16.42 11.81 7.03
N ASP A 255 17.56 11.91 6.35
CA ASP A 255 18.90 11.91 6.95
C ASP A 255 19.34 13.29 7.49
N SER A 256 18.86 14.36 6.86
CA SER A 256 19.38 15.73 7.03
C SER A 256 18.32 16.73 7.46
N GLY A 257 17.03 16.41 7.25
CA GLY A 257 15.93 17.34 7.47
C GLY A 257 15.87 18.49 6.45
N GLU A 258 16.73 18.49 5.43
CA GLU A 258 16.71 19.49 4.36
C GLU A 258 15.48 19.34 3.49
N SER A 259 14.93 20.45 2.99
CA SER A 259 13.76 20.44 2.13
C SER A 259 14.01 19.68 0.82
N VAL A 260 13.04 18.86 0.43
CA VAL A 260 13.01 18.21 -0.88
C VAL A 260 12.31 19.16 -1.84
N SER A 261 13.08 19.79 -2.73
CA SER A 261 12.54 20.60 -3.81
C SER A 261 12.11 19.73 -4.98
N VAL A 262 11.01 20.12 -5.62
CA VAL A 262 10.44 19.39 -6.75
C VAL A 262 10.11 20.42 -7.83
N SER A 263 11.01 20.53 -8.81
CA SER A 263 10.84 21.39 -9.99
C SER A 263 9.72 20.86 -10.87
#